data_AF-A0A8J7U810-F1
#
_entry.id   AF-A0A8J7U810-F1
#
_cell.length_a   1.000
_cell.length_b   1.000
_cell.length_c   1.000
_cell.angle_alpha   90.00
_cell.angle_beta   90.00
_cell.angle_gamma   90.00
#
_symmetry.space_group_name_H-M   'P 1'
#
loop_
_entity.id
_entity.type
_entity.pdbx_description
1 polymer ?
#
loop_
_entity_poly.entity_id
_entity_poly.type
_entity_poly.pdbx_seq_one_letter_code
_entity_poly.pdbx_strand_id
1 'polypeptide(L)'
;MVPQEFRETGQRAYHLAAYLTGSPGEAWSIVEDAFLLVFLTEGNVVQRESSTPRKTVFTKADHLVQYFVMDFFERYQVEVDPRAHSRRRQIKRYINYLLVLTMPHTAFHVGVGVMRLLFTYSNRWVLAVHEAQSPDATKDEAECSRAKSRWFKALEHHFEGQLKAATGAKGEKRFEPMAEPARLRDFVNEVLTHLAPWQADQLAADRELALIYELIEPKAFRALTAKALPHEETPALRLPEMGGSMEADRNDDGSGGSTDLEAGMTTFYQRLNKLRGLKKKQPPRAFVLKLDGKEQARVSVLGELTLPLGADARVFELWAELAGEAVPLAYSLLPGAGSEEPFCETIHLEGGQTLCLTTIYDASPRIHLAYFAEPVAAPVVADDLPWWRRRVSLSWWAPLAGFAMLFPALLLVPMFRPLSIKRSADVPPQHQPRPGMEPHNLAMAEVLFQRAQALAEAGDHQAALEDLEAARRLAPRHLGVLALLSTLLKETGELEKSRFYDEVRRQLAEE
;
A
#
# COMPACT_ATOMS: atom_id res chain seq x y z
N MET A 1 2.18 -27.32 11.45
CA MET A 1 2.53 -27.47 10.01
C MET A 1 2.43 -26.10 9.35
N VAL A 2 3.34 -25.80 8.42
CA VAL A 2 3.29 -24.59 7.60
C VAL A 2 2.19 -24.78 6.54
N PRO A 3 1.25 -23.83 6.36
CA PRO A 3 0.24 -23.87 5.30
C PRO A 3 0.89 -24.02 3.92
N GLN A 4 0.24 -24.76 3.01
CA GLN A 4 0.81 -25.02 1.68
C GLN A 4 1.01 -23.74 0.86
N GLU A 5 0.00 -22.86 0.81
CA GLU A 5 0.09 -21.59 0.09
C GLU A 5 1.26 -20.72 0.59
N PHE A 6 1.43 -20.64 1.92
CA PHE A 6 2.55 -19.94 2.54
C PHE A 6 3.91 -20.53 2.12
N ARG A 7 3.99 -21.86 2.00
CA ARG A 7 5.20 -22.55 1.53
C ARG A 7 5.50 -22.21 0.07
N GLU A 8 4.51 -22.30 -0.81
CA GLU A 8 4.67 -22.01 -2.24
C GLU A 8 5.10 -20.55 -2.48
N THR A 9 4.49 -19.60 -1.77
CA THR A 9 4.87 -18.19 -1.83
C THR A 9 6.26 -17.97 -1.25
N GLY A 10 6.62 -18.65 -0.16
CA GLY A 10 7.94 -18.54 0.46
C GLY A 10 9.06 -19.08 -0.45
N GLN A 11 8.81 -20.19 -1.14
CA GLN A 11 9.73 -20.74 -2.13
C GLN A 11 9.94 -19.76 -3.29
N ARG A 12 8.86 -19.19 -3.85
CA ARG A 12 8.96 -18.18 -4.92
C ARG A 12 9.72 -16.92 -4.48
N ALA A 13 9.42 -16.41 -3.29
CA ALA A 13 10.09 -15.27 -2.70
C ALA A 13 11.58 -15.53 -2.52
N TYR A 14 11.95 -16.70 -2.00
CA TYR A 14 13.35 -17.11 -1.85
C TYR A 14 14.07 -17.22 -3.19
N HIS A 15 13.47 -17.86 -4.19
CA HIS A 15 14.08 -17.96 -5.52
C HIS A 15 14.29 -16.59 -6.15
N LEU A 16 13.33 -15.66 -5.99
CA LEU A 16 13.48 -14.29 -6.46
C LEU A 16 14.61 -13.54 -5.71
N ALA A 17 14.62 -13.61 -4.38
CA ALA A 17 15.64 -12.95 -3.57
C ALA A 17 17.04 -13.51 -3.83
N ALA A 18 17.17 -14.84 -3.99
CA ALA A 18 18.42 -15.50 -4.35
C ALA A 18 18.88 -15.11 -5.76
N TYR A 19 17.95 -15.00 -6.71
CA TYR A 19 18.26 -14.50 -8.05
C TYR A 19 18.78 -13.05 -8.02
N LEU A 20 18.16 -12.18 -7.21
CA LEU A 20 18.55 -10.78 -7.11
C LEU A 20 19.91 -10.59 -6.42
N THR A 21 20.13 -11.26 -5.30
CA THR A 21 21.33 -11.12 -4.47
C THR A 21 22.53 -11.90 -4.99
N GLY A 22 22.31 -13.08 -5.61
CA GLY A 22 23.36 -14.07 -5.82
C GLY A 22 23.80 -14.78 -4.54
N SER A 23 23.15 -14.52 -3.40
CA SER A 23 23.54 -15.03 -2.08
C SER A 23 22.35 -15.67 -1.35
N PRO A 24 22.34 -16.99 -1.16
CA PRO A 24 21.31 -17.69 -0.38
C PRO A 24 21.06 -17.10 1.02
N GLY A 25 22.12 -16.67 1.71
CA GLY A 25 22.02 -16.13 3.06
C GLY A 25 21.35 -14.75 3.10
N GLU A 26 21.69 -13.87 2.16
CA GLU A 26 21.03 -12.56 2.02
C GLU A 26 19.57 -12.73 1.57
N ALA A 27 19.33 -13.68 0.66
CA ALA A 27 18.00 -13.99 0.16
C ALA A 27 17.03 -14.32 1.29
N TRP A 28 17.46 -15.11 2.28
CA TRP A 28 16.61 -15.48 3.41
C TRP A 28 16.21 -14.26 4.27
N SER A 29 17.16 -13.36 4.52
CA SER A 29 16.90 -12.14 5.30
C SER A 29 15.87 -11.24 4.60
N ILE A 30 16.00 -11.08 3.28
CA ILE A 30 15.04 -10.33 2.45
C ILE A 30 13.64 -10.96 2.50
N VAL A 31 13.55 -12.29 2.37
CA VAL A 31 12.27 -13.01 2.42
C VAL A 31 11.62 -12.88 3.79
N GLU A 32 12.40 -13.03 4.86
CA GLU A 32 11.90 -12.88 6.23
C GLU A 32 11.32 -11.48 6.44
N ASP A 33 12.03 -10.42 6.07
CA ASP A 33 11.53 -9.05 6.19
C ASP A 33 10.26 -8.82 5.35
N ALA A 34 10.24 -9.30 4.10
CA ALA A 34 9.07 -9.22 3.21
C ALA A 34 7.84 -9.91 3.83
N PHE A 35 8.01 -11.11 4.35
CA PHE A 35 6.91 -11.85 4.95
C PHE A 35 6.48 -11.27 6.29
N LEU A 36 7.40 -10.80 7.14
CA LEU A 36 7.04 -10.14 8.39
C LEU A 36 6.16 -8.93 8.10
N LEU A 37 6.56 -8.11 7.12
CA LEU A 37 5.81 -6.93 6.75
C LEU A 37 4.43 -7.27 6.18
N VAL A 38 4.30 -8.29 5.32
CA VAL A 38 3.00 -8.65 4.74
C VAL A 38 2.09 -9.38 5.73
N PHE A 39 2.59 -10.45 6.37
CA PHE A 39 1.76 -11.38 7.14
C PHE A 39 1.48 -10.93 8.57
N LEU A 40 2.23 -9.99 9.14
CA LEU A 40 1.90 -9.41 10.46
C LEU A 40 0.97 -8.19 10.34
N THR A 41 0.87 -7.62 9.13
CA THR A 41 -0.08 -6.56 8.83
C THR A 41 -1.27 -7.06 8.01
N GLU A 42 -1.41 -8.37 7.76
CA GLU A 42 -2.61 -8.96 7.17
C GLU A 42 -3.86 -8.54 7.97
N GLY A 43 -4.85 -7.95 7.30
CA GLY A 43 -6.03 -7.31 7.91
C GLY A 43 -5.88 -5.81 8.16
N ASN A 44 -4.65 -5.31 8.18
CA ASN A 44 -4.28 -3.88 8.22
C ASN A 44 -3.62 -3.45 6.91
N VAL A 45 -3.67 -4.30 5.87
CA VAL A 45 -3.37 -3.89 4.50
C VAL A 45 -4.52 -2.98 4.09
N VAL A 46 -4.24 -1.70 4.18
CA VAL A 46 -5.24 -0.69 3.99
C VAL A 46 -5.71 -0.75 2.55
N GLN A 47 -6.94 -1.20 2.37
CA GLN A 47 -7.63 -0.94 1.13
C GLN A 47 -7.89 0.56 1.10
N ARG A 48 -7.32 1.27 0.12
CA ARG A 48 -7.57 2.69 -0.07
C ARG A 48 -9.07 2.92 -0.24
N GLU A 49 -9.75 3.30 0.84
CA GLU A 49 -11.09 3.89 0.78
C GLU A 49 -10.96 5.37 0.40
N SER A 50 -10.25 5.69 -0.68
CA SER A 50 -10.32 7.02 -1.26
C SER A 50 -11.59 7.14 -2.10
N SER A 51 -12.27 8.27 -2.02
CA SER A 51 -13.52 8.54 -2.76
C SER A 51 -13.37 8.47 -4.29
N THR A 52 -12.15 8.55 -4.80
CA THR A 52 -11.73 8.03 -6.10
C THR A 52 -10.84 6.82 -5.87
N PRO A 53 -11.36 5.57 -5.94
CA PRO A 53 -10.58 4.39 -5.60
C PRO A 53 -9.41 4.25 -6.57
N ARG A 54 -8.23 4.73 -6.17
CA ARG A 54 -6.98 4.34 -6.82
C ARG A 54 -6.75 2.90 -6.39
N LYS A 55 -7.30 1.98 -7.16
CA LYS A 55 -7.19 0.53 -6.98
C LYS A 55 -5.72 0.21 -6.74
N THR A 56 -5.38 -0.19 -5.52
CA THR A 56 -4.05 -0.72 -5.22
C THR A 56 -3.87 -1.95 -6.10
N VAL A 57 -2.81 -1.94 -6.92
CA VAL A 57 -2.53 -3.01 -7.89
C VAL A 57 -2.34 -4.36 -7.21
N PHE A 58 -1.83 -4.35 -5.98
CA PHE A 58 -1.58 -5.57 -5.23
C PHE A 58 -2.79 -5.92 -4.38
N THR A 59 -3.62 -6.84 -4.88
CA THR A 59 -4.82 -7.31 -4.17
C THR A 59 -4.57 -8.60 -3.39
N LYS A 60 -3.54 -9.37 -3.72
CA LYS A 60 -3.16 -10.61 -3.04
C LYS A 60 -1.85 -10.47 -2.26
N ALA A 61 -1.74 -11.20 -1.15
CA ALA A 61 -0.55 -11.24 -0.31
C ALA A 61 0.71 -11.65 -1.10
N ASP A 62 0.60 -12.62 -2.00
CA ASP A 62 1.72 -13.08 -2.82
C ASP A 62 2.37 -11.98 -3.65
N HIS A 63 1.56 -11.08 -4.22
CA HIS A 63 2.07 -9.98 -5.05
C HIS A 63 2.70 -8.89 -4.19
N LEU A 64 2.19 -8.66 -2.98
CA LEU A 64 2.83 -7.79 -2.00
C LEU A 64 4.17 -8.36 -1.52
N VAL A 65 4.24 -9.67 -1.26
CA VAL A 65 5.49 -10.35 -0.91
C VAL A 65 6.52 -10.17 -2.04
N GLN A 66 6.12 -10.41 -3.29
CA GLN A 66 6.99 -10.19 -4.44
C GLN A 66 7.52 -8.74 -4.48
N TYR A 67 6.63 -7.76 -4.36
CA TYR A 67 6.99 -6.35 -4.35
C TYR A 67 7.99 -6.03 -3.23
N PHE A 68 7.74 -6.51 -2.00
CA PHE A 68 8.65 -6.26 -0.88
C PHE A 68 9.97 -6.99 -0.99
N VAL A 69 10.04 -8.19 -1.59
CA VAL A 69 11.33 -8.82 -1.91
C VAL A 69 12.15 -7.93 -2.83
N MET A 70 11.53 -7.38 -3.88
CA MET A 70 12.18 -6.48 -4.83
C MET A 70 12.62 -5.16 -4.17
N ASP A 71 11.77 -4.58 -3.31
CA ASP A 71 12.09 -3.33 -2.60
C ASP A 71 13.16 -3.52 -1.51
N PHE A 72 13.04 -4.57 -0.67
CA PHE A 72 14.03 -4.87 0.35
C PHE A 72 15.39 -5.15 -0.28
N PHE A 73 15.46 -5.90 -1.39
CA PHE A 73 16.71 -6.08 -2.12
C PHE A 73 17.42 -4.74 -2.38
N GLU A 74 16.71 -3.71 -2.84
CA GLU A 74 17.31 -2.39 -3.09
C GLU A 74 17.86 -1.74 -1.81
N ARG A 75 17.19 -1.93 -0.67
CA ARG A 75 17.64 -1.42 0.63
C ARG A 75 18.93 -2.11 1.09
N TYR A 76 19.02 -3.43 0.92
CA TYR A 76 20.23 -4.20 1.23
C TYR A 76 21.41 -3.82 0.32
N GLN A 77 21.15 -3.33 -0.90
CA GLN A 77 22.23 -2.88 -1.80
C GLN A 77 22.80 -1.49 -1.48
N VAL A 78 22.19 -0.70 -0.57
CA VAL A 78 22.69 0.63 -0.19
C VAL A 78 24.03 0.53 0.56
N GLU A 79 24.26 -0.58 1.26
CA GLU A 79 25.46 -0.78 2.07
C GLU A 79 26.70 -1.21 1.26
N VAL A 80 26.50 -1.67 0.03
CA VAL A 80 27.58 -2.16 -0.85
C VAL A 80 27.93 -1.09 -1.87
N ASP A 81 29.22 -0.77 -2.03
CA ASP A 81 29.69 0.20 -3.04
C ASP A 81 29.09 -0.15 -4.40
N PRO A 82 28.20 0.70 -4.95
CA PRO A 82 27.54 0.44 -6.21
C PRO A 82 28.51 0.21 -7.38
N ARG A 83 29.71 0.82 -7.31
CA ARG A 83 30.75 0.75 -8.34
C ARG A 83 31.51 -0.58 -8.35
N ALA A 84 31.44 -1.34 -7.26
CA ALA A 84 32.06 -2.67 -7.17
C ALA A 84 31.23 -3.76 -7.87
N HIS A 85 29.99 -3.46 -8.26
CA HIS A 85 29.12 -4.43 -8.91
C HIS A 85 29.54 -4.71 -10.36
N SER A 86 29.38 -5.97 -10.77
CA SER A 86 29.47 -6.31 -12.19
C SER A 86 28.38 -5.60 -12.99
N ARG A 87 28.65 -5.36 -14.27
CA ARG A 87 27.71 -4.72 -15.19
C ARG A 87 26.36 -5.44 -15.26
N ARG A 88 26.33 -6.78 -15.22
CA ARG A 88 25.07 -7.55 -15.18
C ARG A 88 24.29 -7.29 -13.91
N ARG A 89 24.96 -7.22 -12.75
CA ARG A 89 24.31 -6.90 -11.48
C ARG A 89 23.74 -5.47 -11.48
N GLN A 90 24.45 -4.50 -12.06
CA GLN A 90 23.93 -3.13 -12.22
C GLN A 90 22.69 -3.07 -13.11
N ILE A 91 22.68 -3.79 -14.24
CA ILE A 91 21.49 -3.90 -15.11
C ILE A 91 20.32 -4.54 -14.36
N LYS A 92 20.57 -5.62 -13.60
CA LYS A 92 19.56 -6.29 -12.79
C LYS A 92 18.95 -5.32 -11.77
N ARG A 93 19.79 -4.56 -11.05
CA ARG A 93 19.36 -3.50 -10.13
C ARG A 93 18.56 -2.39 -10.82
N TYR A 94 19.02 -1.91 -11.98
CA TYR A 94 18.29 -0.89 -12.75
C TYR A 94 16.88 -1.35 -13.12
N ILE A 95 16.74 -2.58 -13.63
CA ILE A 95 15.43 -3.13 -14.01
C ILE A 95 14.58 -3.36 -12.76
N ASN A 96 15.15 -3.96 -11.71
CA ASN A 96 14.45 -4.19 -10.44
C ASN A 96 13.89 -2.88 -9.87
N TYR A 97 14.74 -1.87 -9.69
CA TYR A 97 14.32 -0.58 -9.16
C TYR A 97 13.32 0.14 -10.06
N LEU A 98 13.46 0.09 -11.39
CA LEU A 98 12.46 0.62 -12.33
C LEU A 98 11.08 -0.03 -12.10
N LEU A 99 11.04 -1.35 -11.87
CA LEU A 99 9.78 -2.05 -11.60
C LEU A 99 9.24 -1.75 -10.20
N VAL A 100 10.08 -1.70 -9.16
CA VAL A 100 9.67 -1.26 -7.82
C VAL A 100 9.06 0.16 -7.86
N LEU A 101 9.64 1.07 -8.65
CA LEU A 101 9.10 2.41 -8.82
C LEU A 101 7.73 2.44 -9.52
N THR A 102 7.46 1.51 -10.44
CA THR A 102 6.32 1.62 -11.35
C THR A 102 5.16 0.69 -11.04
N MET A 103 5.42 -0.50 -10.47
CA MET A 103 4.40 -1.51 -10.18
C MET A 103 3.33 -1.10 -9.15
N PRO A 104 3.61 -0.23 -8.15
CA PRO A 104 2.56 0.31 -7.27
C PRO A 104 1.54 1.21 -7.98
N HIS A 105 1.83 1.63 -9.21
CA HIS A 105 0.96 2.46 -10.04
C HIS A 105 0.22 1.61 -11.08
N THR A 106 -0.46 2.26 -12.01
CA THR A 106 -1.24 1.56 -13.04
C THR A 106 -0.37 0.91 -14.12
N ALA A 107 -0.93 -0.01 -14.89
CA ALA A 107 -0.34 -0.63 -16.08
C ALA A 107 0.18 0.43 -17.06
N PHE A 108 -0.52 1.57 -17.21
CA PHE A 108 -0.01 2.71 -17.98
C PHE A 108 1.37 3.18 -17.50
N HIS A 109 1.57 3.35 -16.18
CA HIS A 109 2.82 3.83 -15.61
C HIS A 109 3.95 2.78 -15.72
N VAL A 110 3.62 1.50 -15.56
CA VAL A 110 4.54 0.38 -15.85
C VAL A 110 4.94 0.40 -17.32
N GLY A 111 3.97 0.57 -18.22
CA GLY A 111 4.20 0.67 -19.66
C GLY A 111 5.11 1.84 -20.02
N VAL A 112 4.89 3.02 -19.41
CA VAL A 112 5.81 4.16 -19.56
C VAL A 112 7.22 3.79 -19.08
N GLY A 113 7.35 3.18 -17.90
CA GLY A 113 8.64 2.75 -17.36
C GLY A 113 9.37 1.79 -18.30
N VAL A 114 8.78 0.63 -18.56
CA VAL A 114 9.37 -0.43 -19.39
C VAL A 114 9.58 0.06 -20.83
N MET A 115 8.54 0.59 -21.48
CA MET A 115 8.64 0.93 -22.90
C MET A 115 9.48 2.18 -23.15
N ARG A 116 9.41 3.23 -22.31
CA ARG A 116 10.16 4.49 -22.56
C ARG A 116 11.57 4.46 -22.00
N LEU A 117 11.80 3.81 -20.86
CA LEU A 117 13.09 3.85 -20.15
C LEU A 117 13.94 2.59 -20.35
N LEU A 118 13.35 1.46 -20.77
CA LEU A 118 14.11 0.25 -21.10
C LEU A 118 14.25 0.05 -22.62
N PHE A 119 13.15 0.21 -23.38
CA PHE A 119 13.13 -0.09 -24.83
C PHE A 119 12.99 1.15 -25.75
N THR A 120 12.87 2.36 -25.21
CA THR A 120 12.78 3.64 -25.94
C THR A 120 11.70 3.76 -27.02
N TYR A 121 10.54 3.13 -26.79
CA TYR A 121 9.32 3.36 -27.57
C TYR A 121 8.96 4.86 -27.57
N SER A 122 8.23 5.33 -28.59
CA SER A 122 7.71 6.71 -28.63
C SER A 122 6.50 6.89 -27.71
N ASN A 123 6.10 8.13 -27.37
CA ASN A 123 4.86 8.38 -26.62
C ASN A 123 3.65 7.76 -27.33
N ARG A 124 3.56 7.95 -28.65
CA ARG A 124 2.50 7.39 -29.50
C ARG A 124 2.41 5.87 -29.38
N TRP A 125 3.56 5.19 -29.33
CA TRP A 125 3.58 3.72 -29.22
C TRP A 125 3.12 3.24 -27.86
N VAL A 126 3.51 3.94 -26.79
CA VAL A 126 3.02 3.63 -25.43
C VAL A 126 1.51 3.81 -25.35
N LEU A 127 0.99 4.90 -25.94
CA LEU A 127 -0.45 5.16 -25.98
C LEU A 127 -1.20 4.10 -26.78
N ALA A 128 -0.68 3.67 -27.94
CA ALA A 128 -1.29 2.61 -28.75
C ALA A 128 -1.33 1.27 -28.01
N VAL A 129 -0.26 0.91 -27.30
CA VAL A 129 -0.24 -0.29 -26.45
C VAL A 129 -1.21 -0.17 -25.28
N HIS A 130 -1.27 1.00 -24.64
CA HIS A 130 -2.22 1.23 -23.54
C HIS A 130 -3.68 1.17 -24.02
N GLU A 131 -4.00 1.78 -25.16
CA GLU A 131 -5.33 1.72 -25.79
C GLU A 131 -5.70 0.27 -26.15
N ALA A 132 -4.74 -0.53 -26.63
CA ALA A 132 -4.96 -1.95 -26.91
C ALA A 132 -5.26 -2.78 -25.64
N GLN A 133 -4.75 -2.36 -24.48
CA GLN A 133 -5.02 -2.99 -23.17
C GLN A 133 -6.30 -2.46 -22.49
N SER A 134 -6.60 -1.17 -22.68
CA SER A 134 -7.68 -0.44 -22.04
C SER A 134 -8.30 0.60 -22.99
N PRO A 135 -9.20 0.17 -23.91
CA PRO A 135 -9.77 1.04 -24.94
C PRO A 135 -10.55 2.25 -24.42
N ASP A 136 -11.11 2.13 -23.21
CA ASP A 136 -11.91 3.19 -22.58
C ASP A 136 -11.04 4.21 -21.79
N ALA A 137 -9.75 3.94 -21.61
CA ALA A 137 -8.86 4.79 -20.83
C ALA A 137 -8.23 5.88 -21.72
N THR A 138 -8.59 7.14 -21.47
CA THR A 138 -7.99 8.26 -22.19
C THR A 138 -6.70 8.70 -21.50
N LYS A 139 -5.60 8.65 -22.25
CA LYS A 139 -4.28 9.15 -21.86
C LYS A 139 -3.69 9.97 -23.00
N ASP A 140 -2.97 11.03 -22.66
CA ASP A 140 -2.34 11.91 -23.65
C ASP A 140 -0.81 11.83 -23.61
N GLU A 141 -0.15 12.43 -24.61
CA GLU A 141 1.31 12.46 -24.67
C GLU A 141 1.93 13.27 -23.53
N ALA A 142 1.20 14.25 -22.99
CA ALA A 142 1.67 15.07 -21.88
C ALA A 142 1.76 14.23 -20.60
N GLU A 143 0.78 13.39 -20.31
CA GLU A 143 0.78 12.45 -19.19
C GLU A 143 1.89 11.42 -19.33
N CYS A 144 2.08 10.85 -20.53
CA CYS A 144 3.21 9.95 -20.81
C CYS A 144 4.56 10.63 -20.54
N SER A 145 4.71 11.90 -20.95
CA SER A 145 5.93 12.69 -20.74
C SER A 145 6.15 13.05 -19.27
N ARG A 146 5.09 13.38 -18.54
CA ARG A 146 5.12 13.63 -17.08
C ARG A 146 5.52 12.38 -16.31
N ALA A 147 4.88 11.24 -16.59
CA ALA A 147 5.20 9.95 -15.98
C ALA A 147 6.65 9.55 -16.26
N LYS A 148 7.11 9.65 -17.52
CA LYS A 148 8.51 9.38 -17.88
C LYS A 148 9.46 10.28 -17.09
N SER A 149 9.20 11.59 -17.05
CA SER A 149 10.05 12.56 -16.37
C SER A 149 10.16 12.28 -14.87
N ARG A 150 9.06 11.83 -14.24
CA ARG A 150 9.03 11.40 -12.83
C ARG A 150 9.96 10.20 -12.61
N TRP A 151 9.79 9.14 -13.39
CA TRP A 151 10.61 7.93 -13.26
C TRP A 151 12.08 8.18 -13.61
N PHE A 152 12.34 9.01 -14.61
CA PHE A 152 13.69 9.42 -14.96
C PHE A 152 14.41 10.11 -13.79
N LYS A 153 13.76 11.06 -13.13
CA LYS A 153 14.33 11.77 -11.96
C LYS A 153 14.56 10.82 -10.79
N ALA A 154 13.61 9.92 -10.52
CA ALA A 154 13.76 8.92 -9.44
C ALA A 154 14.95 7.98 -9.70
N LEU A 155 15.14 7.52 -10.93
CA LEU A 155 16.30 6.73 -11.32
C LEU A 155 17.62 7.53 -11.25
N GLU A 156 17.63 8.76 -11.77
CA GLU A 156 18.79 9.66 -11.73
C GLU A 156 19.24 9.92 -10.28
N HIS A 157 18.27 10.08 -9.36
CA HIS A 157 18.52 10.25 -7.93
C HIS A 157 19.07 8.97 -7.28
N HIS A 158 18.36 7.83 -7.41
CA HIS A 158 18.73 6.56 -6.76
C HIS A 158 20.12 6.05 -7.16
N PHE A 159 20.51 6.26 -8.42
CA PHE A 159 21.81 5.81 -8.91
C PHE A 159 22.93 6.86 -8.76
N GLU A 160 22.67 8.00 -8.13
CA GLU A 160 23.68 9.01 -7.72
C GLU A 160 24.80 9.28 -8.73
N GLY A 161 24.42 9.56 -9.99
CA GLY A 161 25.39 9.89 -11.06
C GLY A 161 26.09 8.69 -11.72
N GLN A 162 25.73 7.45 -11.37
CA GLN A 162 26.13 6.26 -12.11
C GLN A 162 25.46 6.16 -13.49
N LEU A 163 24.28 6.78 -13.63
CA LEU A 163 23.55 6.89 -14.89
C LEU A 163 23.91 8.21 -15.56
N LYS A 164 24.48 8.14 -16.76
CA LYS A 164 24.74 9.34 -17.57
C LYS A 164 23.48 9.80 -18.26
N ALA A 165 23.10 11.05 -18.06
CA ALA A 165 21.97 11.68 -18.72
C ALA A 165 22.43 12.59 -19.87
N ALA A 166 21.73 12.53 -20.98
CA ALA A 166 21.88 13.43 -22.12
C ALA A 166 20.54 14.10 -22.45
N THR A 167 20.61 15.35 -22.92
CA THR A 167 19.45 16.10 -23.39
C THR A 167 19.31 15.92 -24.90
N GLY A 168 18.19 15.36 -25.36
CA GLY A 168 17.91 15.22 -26.78
C GLY A 168 17.54 16.54 -27.46
N ALA A 169 17.39 16.51 -28.80
CA ALA A 169 17.10 17.69 -29.62
C ALA A 169 15.83 18.47 -29.23
N LYS A 170 14.88 17.84 -28.51
CA LYS A 170 13.63 18.46 -28.04
C LYS A 170 13.69 18.86 -26.55
N GLY A 171 14.87 18.92 -25.93
CA GLY A 171 15.02 19.17 -24.49
C GLY A 171 14.65 17.96 -23.61
N GLU A 172 14.27 16.83 -24.21
CA GLU A 172 13.89 15.62 -23.48
C GLU A 172 15.15 14.94 -22.91
N LYS A 173 15.20 14.81 -21.58
CA LYS A 173 16.23 14.00 -20.91
C LYS A 173 16.10 12.51 -21.27
N ARG A 174 17.23 11.88 -21.53
CA ARG A 174 17.40 10.44 -21.81
C ARG A 174 18.69 9.96 -21.17
N PHE A 175 18.78 8.68 -20.83
CA PHE A 175 20.07 8.12 -20.45
C PHE A 175 20.91 7.87 -21.70
N GLU A 176 22.22 8.08 -21.58
CA GLU A 176 23.16 7.70 -22.63
C GLU A 176 23.10 6.18 -22.81
N PRO A 177 22.84 5.68 -24.02
CA PRO A 177 22.73 4.24 -24.23
C PRO A 177 24.11 3.58 -24.20
N MET A 178 24.17 2.35 -23.70
CA MET A 178 25.35 1.50 -23.84
C MET A 178 25.71 1.27 -25.32
N ALA A 179 26.98 0.94 -25.60
CA ALA A 179 27.46 0.73 -26.97
C ALA A 179 26.83 -0.51 -27.67
N GLU A 180 26.60 -1.61 -26.93
CA GLU A 180 26.13 -2.88 -27.50
C GLU A 180 24.97 -3.51 -26.71
N PRO A 181 23.83 -2.80 -26.53
CA PRO A 181 22.74 -3.27 -25.69
C PRO A 181 22.07 -4.53 -26.26
N ALA A 182 22.17 -4.75 -27.58
CA ALA A 182 21.59 -5.93 -28.24
C ALA A 182 22.12 -7.26 -27.69
N ARG A 183 23.40 -7.32 -27.28
CA ARG A 183 24.01 -8.52 -26.67
C ARG A 183 23.44 -8.86 -25.30
N LEU A 184 22.80 -7.90 -24.64
CA LEU A 184 22.21 -8.04 -23.33
C LEU A 184 20.71 -8.33 -23.38
N ARG A 185 20.11 -8.41 -24.59
CA ARG A 185 18.67 -8.60 -24.74
C ARG A 185 18.17 -9.88 -24.06
N ASP A 186 18.88 -10.99 -24.21
CA ASP A 186 18.47 -12.25 -23.59
C ASP A 186 18.56 -12.19 -22.07
N PHE A 187 19.59 -11.53 -21.54
CA PHE A 187 19.71 -11.29 -20.10
C PHE A 187 18.63 -10.35 -19.56
N VAL A 188 18.29 -9.27 -20.28
CA VAL A 188 17.19 -8.38 -19.89
C VAL A 188 15.86 -9.14 -19.88
N ASN A 189 15.62 -9.97 -20.88
CA ASN A 189 14.42 -10.81 -20.92
C ASN A 189 14.40 -11.80 -19.75
N GLU A 190 15.52 -12.45 -19.43
CA GLU A 190 15.66 -13.32 -18.26
C GLU A 190 15.31 -12.58 -16.96
N VAL A 191 15.89 -11.39 -16.73
CA VAL A 191 15.60 -10.55 -15.56
C VAL A 191 14.11 -10.19 -15.50
N LEU A 192 13.52 -9.73 -16.60
CA LEU A 192 12.10 -9.40 -16.67
C LEU A 192 11.19 -10.61 -16.42
N THR A 193 11.57 -11.80 -16.89
CA THR A 193 10.83 -13.03 -16.59
C THR A 193 10.84 -13.36 -15.10
N HIS A 194 11.98 -13.18 -14.41
CA HIS A 194 12.05 -13.38 -12.96
C HIS A 194 11.26 -12.34 -12.16
N LEU A 195 11.17 -11.10 -12.67
CA LEU A 195 10.49 -10.00 -12.00
C LEU A 195 9.01 -9.85 -12.39
N ALA A 196 8.52 -10.60 -13.38
CA ALA A 196 7.12 -10.57 -13.77
C ALA A 196 6.20 -11.00 -12.60
N PRO A 197 5.00 -10.40 -12.46
CA PRO A 197 4.06 -10.78 -11.41
C PRO A 197 3.81 -12.28 -11.34
N TRP A 198 3.84 -12.84 -10.14
CA TRP A 198 3.58 -14.27 -9.91
C TRP A 198 2.11 -14.66 -10.20
N GLN A 199 1.89 -15.95 -10.45
CA GLN A 199 0.57 -16.55 -10.68
C GLN A 199 -0.15 -15.98 -11.91
N ALA A 200 0.55 -15.89 -13.04
CA ALA A 200 0.02 -15.38 -14.31
C ALA A 200 -1.35 -15.98 -14.70
N ASP A 201 -1.54 -17.26 -14.42
CA ASP A 201 -2.77 -18.03 -14.63
C ASP A 201 -3.94 -17.55 -13.77
N GLN A 202 -3.67 -17.02 -12.58
CA GLN A 202 -4.67 -16.50 -11.65
C GLN A 202 -4.86 -14.98 -11.74
N LEU A 203 -4.09 -14.28 -12.58
CA LEU A 203 -4.21 -12.84 -12.78
C LEU A 203 -5.52 -12.43 -13.46
N ALA A 204 -6.24 -13.35 -14.10
CA ALA A 204 -7.53 -13.06 -14.73
C ALA A 204 -8.55 -12.43 -13.76
N ALA A 205 -8.46 -12.74 -12.47
CA ALA A 205 -9.29 -12.13 -11.43
C ALA A 205 -8.89 -10.67 -11.09
N ASP A 206 -7.65 -10.28 -11.35
CA ASP A 206 -7.16 -8.91 -11.18
C ASP A 206 -6.66 -8.32 -12.49
N ARG A 207 -7.60 -7.69 -13.21
CA ARG A 207 -7.37 -7.08 -14.52
C ARG A 207 -6.10 -6.21 -14.55
N GLU A 208 -5.88 -5.39 -13.54
CA GLU A 208 -4.76 -4.43 -13.55
C GLU A 208 -3.41 -5.14 -13.52
N LEU A 209 -3.29 -6.17 -12.68
CA LEU A 209 -2.07 -6.94 -12.57
C LEU A 209 -1.82 -7.83 -13.78
N ALA A 210 -2.88 -8.34 -14.43
CA ALA A 210 -2.78 -9.03 -15.71
C ALA A 210 -2.19 -8.11 -16.79
N LEU A 211 -2.64 -6.85 -16.87
CA LEU A 211 -2.10 -5.86 -17.81
C LEU A 211 -0.63 -5.53 -17.52
N ILE A 212 -0.25 -5.45 -16.24
CA ILE A 212 1.15 -5.25 -15.82
C ILE A 212 2.01 -6.46 -16.21
N TYR A 213 1.52 -7.67 -16.01
CA TYR A 213 2.21 -8.88 -16.44
C TYR A 213 2.48 -8.89 -17.94
N GLU A 214 1.50 -8.50 -18.76
CA GLU A 214 1.69 -8.39 -20.22
C GLU A 214 2.77 -7.37 -20.62
N LEU A 215 3.00 -6.35 -19.79
CA LEU A 215 4.02 -5.33 -20.06
C LEU A 215 5.42 -5.73 -19.60
N ILE A 216 5.54 -6.62 -18.63
CA ILE A 216 6.82 -7.04 -18.04
C ILE A 216 7.29 -8.36 -18.65
N GLU A 217 6.42 -9.38 -18.77
CA GLU A 217 6.84 -10.69 -19.24
C GLU A 217 7.18 -10.66 -20.74
N PRO A 218 8.41 -11.04 -21.16
CA PRO A 218 8.87 -10.81 -22.53
C PRO A 218 8.05 -11.48 -23.63
N LYS A 219 7.45 -12.65 -23.41
CA LYS A 219 6.61 -13.30 -24.43
C LYS A 219 5.27 -12.59 -24.57
N ALA A 220 4.62 -12.26 -23.46
CA ALA A 220 3.38 -11.51 -23.43
C ALA A 220 3.56 -10.10 -24.00
N PHE A 221 4.64 -9.40 -23.65
CA PHE A 221 4.94 -8.07 -24.18
C PHE A 221 5.15 -8.07 -25.70
N ARG A 222 5.82 -9.09 -26.24
CA ARG A 222 5.95 -9.26 -27.69
C ARG A 222 4.61 -9.51 -28.37
N ALA A 223 3.74 -10.34 -27.79
CA ALA A 223 2.41 -10.58 -28.33
C ALA A 223 1.55 -9.31 -28.32
N LEU A 224 1.58 -8.57 -27.21
CA LEU A 224 0.87 -7.30 -27.05
C LEU A 224 1.34 -6.24 -28.06
N THR A 225 2.66 -6.06 -28.19
CA THR A 225 3.21 -5.08 -29.15
C THR A 225 2.98 -5.49 -30.60
N ALA A 226 3.06 -6.78 -30.95
CA ALA A 226 2.70 -7.26 -32.29
C ALA A 226 1.23 -6.99 -32.63
N LYS A 227 0.33 -7.11 -31.64
CA LYS A 227 -1.09 -6.78 -31.79
C LYS A 227 -1.32 -5.28 -31.96
N ALA A 228 -0.66 -4.46 -31.15
CA ALA A 228 -0.85 -3.00 -31.16
C ALA A 228 -0.13 -2.32 -32.34
N LEU A 229 0.98 -2.88 -32.81
CA LEU A 229 1.92 -2.26 -33.77
C LEU A 229 2.36 -3.26 -34.85
N PRO A 230 1.46 -3.74 -35.73
CA PRO A 230 1.73 -4.85 -36.66
C PRO A 230 2.77 -4.58 -37.76
N HIS A 231 3.16 -3.31 -37.97
CA HIS A 231 4.03 -2.89 -39.07
C HIS A 231 5.32 -2.21 -38.62
N GLU A 232 5.62 -2.20 -37.33
CA GLU A 232 6.78 -1.48 -36.80
C GLU A 232 7.84 -2.45 -36.26
N GLU A 233 9.10 -2.13 -36.55
CA GLU A 233 10.23 -2.86 -36.00
C GLU A 233 10.27 -2.68 -34.48
N THR A 234 10.49 -3.78 -33.76
CA THR A 234 10.67 -3.74 -32.30
C THR A 234 11.84 -2.79 -31.99
N PRO A 235 11.61 -1.73 -31.21
CA PRO A 235 12.65 -0.74 -30.97
C PRO A 235 13.83 -1.38 -30.22
N ALA A 236 15.00 -0.77 -30.40
CA ALA A 236 16.22 -1.26 -29.80
C ALA A 236 16.16 -1.13 -28.27
N LEU A 237 16.56 -2.19 -27.57
CA LEU A 237 16.90 -2.12 -26.16
C LEU A 237 17.92 -0.99 -25.95
N ARG A 238 17.66 -0.10 -24.99
CA ARG A 238 18.53 1.03 -24.67
C ARG A 238 18.74 1.07 -23.16
N LEU A 239 19.66 0.21 -22.72
CA LEU A 239 20.16 0.25 -21.34
C LEU A 239 21.04 1.49 -21.15
N PRO A 240 20.95 2.15 -19.98
CA PRO A 240 21.82 3.28 -19.67
C PRO A 240 23.27 2.82 -19.53
N GLU A 241 24.22 3.65 -19.97
CA GLU A 241 25.64 3.45 -19.68
C GLU A 241 25.85 3.54 -18.17
N MET A 242 26.28 2.43 -17.58
CA MET A 242 26.56 2.29 -16.15
C MET A 242 28.06 2.09 -15.94
N GLY A 243 28.61 2.76 -14.93
CA GLY A 243 30.02 2.63 -14.57
C GLY A 243 30.31 1.27 -13.95
N GLY A 244 31.08 0.42 -14.63
CA GLY A 244 31.49 -0.89 -14.12
C GLY A 244 32.38 -1.61 -15.14
N SER A 245 33.37 -2.36 -14.65
CA SER A 245 34.21 -3.18 -15.52
C SER A 245 33.39 -4.31 -16.15
N MET A 246 33.66 -4.62 -17.42
CA MET A 246 33.09 -5.78 -18.11
C MET A 246 33.88 -7.07 -17.79
N GLU A 247 34.78 -7.03 -16.79
CA GLU A 247 35.48 -8.21 -16.31
C GLU A 247 34.52 -9.37 -16.16
N ALA A 248 34.91 -10.50 -16.75
CA ALA A 248 34.07 -11.67 -16.92
C ALA A 248 33.41 -12.00 -15.59
N ASP A 249 32.07 -11.89 -15.55
CA ASP A 249 31.25 -12.48 -14.50
C ASP A 249 31.77 -13.91 -14.35
N ARG A 250 32.55 -14.16 -13.29
CA ARG A 250 32.89 -15.52 -12.92
C ARG A 250 31.56 -16.15 -12.62
N ASN A 251 31.18 -17.13 -13.43
CA ASN A 251 29.93 -17.86 -13.32
C ASN A 251 29.69 -18.16 -11.85
N ASP A 252 28.79 -17.38 -11.25
CA ASP A 252 28.32 -17.57 -9.88
C ASP A 252 27.32 -18.72 -9.96
N ASP A 253 27.83 -19.91 -10.28
CA ASP A 253 27.09 -21.17 -10.42
C ASP A 253 26.71 -21.69 -9.03
N GLY A 254 26.26 -20.80 -8.15
CA GLY A 254 25.86 -21.00 -6.78
C GLY A 254 24.65 -21.93 -6.68
N SER A 255 24.87 -23.21 -6.97
CA SER A 255 23.99 -24.35 -6.74
C SER A 255 23.95 -24.72 -5.25
N GLY A 256 23.90 -23.70 -4.39
CA GLY A 256 23.70 -23.83 -2.95
C GLY A 256 22.34 -24.47 -2.68
N GLY A 257 22.38 -25.64 -2.04
CA GLY A 257 21.32 -26.64 -2.09
C GLY A 257 19.99 -26.26 -1.43
N SER A 258 18.92 -26.82 -2.01
CA SER A 258 17.52 -26.75 -1.60
C SER A 258 17.22 -27.21 -0.14
N THR A 259 18.16 -27.85 0.55
CA THR A 259 17.90 -28.46 1.87
C THR A 259 17.75 -27.45 3.00
N ASP A 260 18.25 -26.21 2.84
CA ASP A 260 18.14 -25.18 3.89
C ASP A 260 16.78 -24.46 3.88
N LEU A 261 16.07 -24.50 2.74
CA LEU A 261 14.83 -23.74 2.55
C LEU A 261 13.68 -24.21 3.44
N GLU A 262 13.45 -25.52 3.54
CA GLU A 262 12.35 -26.07 4.36
C GLU A 262 12.58 -25.86 5.88
N ALA A 263 13.83 -25.95 6.32
CA ALA A 263 14.22 -25.68 7.70
C ALA A 263 14.06 -24.19 8.02
N GLY A 264 14.53 -23.31 7.11
CA GLY A 264 14.31 -21.87 7.17
C GLY A 264 12.83 -21.52 7.28
N MET A 265 12.00 -21.99 6.34
CA MET A 265 10.55 -21.72 6.29
C MET A 265 9.82 -22.18 7.56
N THR A 266 10.20 -23.34 8.11
CA THR A 266 9.62 -23.84 9.35
C THR A 266 9.98 -22.95 10.53
N THR A 267 11.25 -22.56 10.65
CA THR A 267 11.74 -21.68 11.72
C THR A 267 11.07 -20.31 11.64
N PHE A 268 10.98 -19.75 10.43
CA PHE A 268 10.34 -18.48 10.18
C PHE A 268 8.83 -18.50 10.51
N TYR A 269 8.10 -19.53 10.07
CA TYR A 269 6.68 -19.66 10.40
C TYR A 269 6.43 -19.76 11.91
N GLN A 270 7.31 -20.41 12.66
CA GLN A 270 7.25 -20.43 14.13
C GLN A 270 7.46 -19.03 14.72
N ARG A 271 8.46 -18.28 14.23
CA ARG A 271 8.70 -16.88 14.63
C ARG A 271 7.49 -16.00 14.32
N LEU A 272 6.92 -16.10 13.12
CA LEU A 272 5.73 -15.35 12.72
C LEU A 272 4.56 -15.58 13.69
N ASN A 273 4.29 -16.84 14.05
CA ASN A 273 3.23 -17.18 15.01
C ASN A 273 3.51 -16.65 16.42
N LYS A 274 4.77 -16.68 16.86
CA LYS A 274 5.19 -16.07 18.13
C LYS A 274 4.89 -14.57 18.12
N LEU A 275 5.27 -13.87 17.06
CA LEU A 275 5.06 -12.43 16.90
C LEU A 275 3.57 -12.05 16.85
N ARG A 276 2.75 -12.81 16.11
CA ARG A 276 1.28 -12.68 16.14
C ARG A 276 0.74 -12.85 17.56
N GLY A 277 1.28 -13.80 18.31
CA GLY A 277 0.93 -14.01 19.72
C GLY A 277 1.30 -12.84 20.62
N LEU A 278 2.44 -12.17 20.39
CA LEU A 278 2.85 -10.98 21.13
C LEU A 278 1.95 -9.78 20.82
N LYS A 279 1.67 -9.53 19.53
CA LYS A 279 0.79 -8.44 19.05
C LYS A 279 -0.59 -8.46 19.75
N LYS A 280 -1.13 -9.65 20.00
CA LYS A 280 -2.43 -9.84 20.68
C LYS A 280 -2.40 -9.66 22.18
N LYS A 281 -1.26 -9.93 22.82
CA LYS A 281 -1.18 -10.08 24.29
C LYS A 281 -0.63 -8.86 25.01
N GLN A 282 0.15 -8.04 24.32
CA GLN A 282 0.91 -6.97 24.95
C GLN A 282 0.67 -5.65 24.24
N PRO A 283 0.40 -4.57 24.99
CA PRO A 283 0.42 -3.24 24.40
C PRO A 283 1.86 -2.90 23.99
N PRO A 284 2.04 -2.16 22.89
CA PRO A 284 3.34 -1.64 22.47
C PRO A 284 3.95 -0.73 23.54
N ARG A 285 5.25 -0.93 23.84
CA ARG A 285 6.00 -0.04 24.75
C ARG A 285 6.47 1.24 24.07
N ALA A 286 6.79 1.10 22.79
CA ALA A 286 7.18 2.18 21.91
C ALA A 286 6.76 1.81 20.49
N PHE A 287 6.55 2.83 19.69
CA PHE A 287 6.36 2.73 18.27
C PHE A 287 7.59 3.27 17.56
N VAL A 288 8.00 2.59 16.51
CA VAL A 288 9.11 2.95 15.65
C VAL A 288 8.54 3.22 14.26
N LEU A 289 8.74 4.43 13.79
CA LEU A 289 8.26 4.88 12.49
C LEU A 289 9.42 4.83 11.51
N LYS A 290 9.24 4.12 10.41
CA LYS A 290 10.25 4.01 9.37
C LYS A 290 9.71 4.51 8.04
N LEU A 291 10.60 5.15 7.28
CA LEU A 291 10.41 5.45 5.86
C LEU A 291 11.46 4.67 5.09
N ASP A 292 11.01 3.80 4.18
CA ASP A 292 11.87 2.89 3.40
C ASP A 292 12.89 2.14 4.28
N GLY A 293 12.43 1.63 5.43
CA GLY A 293 13.26 0.89 6.39
C GLY A 293 14.15 1.75 7.30
N LYS A 294 14.27 3.06 7.04
CA LYS A 294 15.05 3.98 7.89
C LYS A 294 14.18 4.53 9.02
N GLU A 295 14.60 4.31 10.26
CA GLU A 295 13.94 4.86 11.46
C GLU A 295 13.96 6.40 11.41
N GLN A 296 12.77 7.01 11.40
CA GLN A 296 12.58 8.46 11.42
C GLN A 296 12.25 8.97 12.82
N ALA A 297 11.51 8.18 13.58
CA ALA A 297 11.11 8.53 14.93
C ALA A 297 10.79 7.30 15.78
N ARG A 298 10.97 7.47 17.09
CA ARG A 298 10.59 6.51 18.12
C ARG A 298 9.79 7.22 19.20
N VAL A 299 8.61 6.71 19.50
CA VAL A 299 7.65 7.36 20.41
C VAL A 299 7.09 6.36 21.41
N SER A 300 7.11 6.70 22.69
CA SER A 300 6.64 5.83 23.79
C SER A 300 5.13 5.86 23.99
N VAL A 301 4.51 7.00 23.70
CA VAL A 301 3.07 7.20 23.68
C VAL A 301 2.77 7.93 22.38
N LEU A 302 1.86 7.39 21.58
CA LEU A 302 1.47 8.06 20.36
C LEU A 302 0.47 9.18 20.70
N GLY A 303 0.86 10.41 20.38
CA GLY A 303 -0.04 11.54 20.20
C GLY A 303 -0.03 11.95 18.73
N GLU A 304 0.02 13.25 18.46
CA GLU A 304 0.30 13.76 17.13
C GLU A 304 1.81 13.82 16.85
N LEU A 305 2.22 13.35 15.68
CA LEU A 305 3.59 13.39 15.22
C LEU A 305 3.63 13.87 13.78
N THR A 306 4.56 14.76 13.46
CA THR A 306 4.81 15.19 12.08
C THR A 306 6.24 14.87 11.70
N LEU A 307 6.41 14.13 10.62
CA LEU A 307 7.71 13.69 10.09
C LEU A 307 7.95 14.30 8.71
N PRO A 308 9.17 14.74 8.38
CA PRO A 308 9.48 15.13 7.02
C PRO A 308 9.36 13.92 6.10
N LEU A 309 8.72 14.11 4.95
CA LEU A 309 8.60 13.10 3.91
C LEU A 309 9.72 13.33 2.89
N GLY A 310 10.65 12.38 2.80
CA GLY A 310 11.69 12.40 1.77
C GLY A 310 11.08 12.44 0.37
N ALA A 311 11.76 13.11 -0.58
CA ALA A 311 11.32 13.19 -1.97
C ALA A 311 11.35 11.84 -2.71
N ASP A 312 11.80 10.79 -2.05
CA ASP A 312 11.95 9.43 -2.57
C ASP A 312 11.28 8.39 -1.67
N ALA A 313 10.59 8.82 -0.61
CA ALA A 313 9.93 7.92 0.33
C ALA A 313 8.79 7.15 -0.35
N ARG A 314 8.82 5.81 -0.29
CA ARG A 314 7.88 4.91 -0.98
C ARG A 314 7.03 4.09 -0.03
N VAL A 315 7.60 3.68 1.09
CA VAL A 315 6.97 2.82 2.07
C VAL A 315 7.04 3.49 3.43
N PHE A 316 5.87 3.74 4.01
CA PHE A 316 5.75 4.03 5.43
C PHE A 316 5.56 2.71 6.18
N GLU A 317 6.30 2.54 7.28
CA GLU A 317 6.17 1.36 8.14
C GLU A 317 6.02 1.79 9.58
N LEU A 318 5.02 1.21 10.25
CA LEU A 318 4.83 1.35 11.67
C LEU A 318 5.21 0.05 12.36
N TRP A 319 6.18 0.13 13.25
CA TRP A 319 6.66 -0.96 14.07
C TRP A 319 6.34 -0.70 15.53
N ALA A 320 6.18 -1.76 16.31
CA ALA A 320 6.06 -1.71 17.76
C ALA A 320 7.20 -2.48 18.43
N GLU A 321 7.64 -1.99 19.57
CA GLU A 321 8.50 -2.75 20.47
C GLU A 321 7.64 -3.57 21.45
N LEU A 322 7.62 -4.89 21.24
CA LEU A 322 6.84 -5.86 22.03
C LEU A 322 7.79 -6.89 22.64
N ALA A 323 7.85 -6.96 23.97
CA ALA A 323 8.77 -7.84 24.69
C ALA A 323 10.25 -7.72 24.26
N GLY A 324 10.68 -6.53 23.82
CA GLY A 324 12.03 -6.28 23.31
C GLY A 324 12.26 -6.70 21.85
N GLU A 325 11.22 -7.18 21.16
CA GLU A 325 11.26 -7.49 19.72
C GLU A 325 10.55 -6.38 18.92
N ALA A 326 11.10 -6.03 17.77
CA ALA A 326 10.45 -5.13 16.81
C ALA A 326 9.43 -5.92 15.98
N VAL A 327 8.18 -5.49 16.02
CA VAL A 327 7.05 -6.16 15.37
C VAL A 327 6.36 -5.18 14.43
N PRO A 328 6.27 -5.45 13.12
CA PRO A 328 5.55 -4.58 12.21
C PRO A 328 4.05 -4.65 12.52
N LEU A 329 3.43 -3.47 12.65
CA LEU A 329 2.01 -3.31 12.94
C LEU A 329 1.21 -2.94 11.70
N ALA A 330 1.79 -2.11 10.84
CA ALA A 330 1.19 -1.67 9.59
C ALA A 330 2.26 -1.17 8.62
N TYR A 331 1.90 -1.14 7.34
CA TYR A 331 2.66 -0.47 6.31
C TYR A 331 1.72 0.25 5.36
N SER A 332 2.27 1.20 4.62
CA SER A 332 1.57 1.94 3.59
C SER A 332 2.46 2.20 2.39
N LEU A 333 1.93 2.01 1.18
CA LEU A 333 2.58 2.42 -0.06
C LEU A 333 2.24 3.87 -0.34
N LEU A 334 3.21 4.74 -0.08
CA LEU A 334 3.09 6.18 -0.26
C LEU A 334 3.00 6.49 -1.75
N PRO A 335 2.13 7.43 -2.16
CA PRO A 335 2.15 7.90 -3.54
C PRO A 335 3.45 8.67 -3.72
N GLY A 336 4.38 8.13 -4.53
CA GLY A 336 5.73 8.67 -4.68
C GLY A 336 5.76 10.19 -4.95
N ALA A 337 6.88 10.84 -4.60
CA ALA A 337 6.96 12.30 -4.63
C ALA A 337 6.57 12.90 -5.98
N GLY A 338 5.74 13.94 -5.92
CA GLY A 338 5.08 14.53 -7.08
C GLY A 338 3.69 13.96 -7.36
N SER A 339 3.12 13.21 -6.42
CA SER A 339 1.66 13.18 -6.25
C SER A 339 1.25 14.50 -5.58
N GLU A 340 0.38 15.26 -6.23
CA GLU A 340 -0.24 16.45 -5.62
C GLU A 340 -1.44 16.06 -4.74
N GLU A 341 -1.90 14.82 -4.86
CA GLU A 341 -3.03 14.33 -4.09
C GLU A 341 -2.60 14.01 -2.66
N PRO A 342 -3.26 14.60 -1.65
CA PRO A 342 -3.06 14.22 -0.28
C PRO A 342 -3.45 12.76 -0.09
N PHE A 343 -2.61 12.05 0.66
CA PHE A 343 -2.87 10.69 1.09
C PHE A 343 -3.36 10.75 2.53
N CYS A 344 -4.51 10.16 2.82
CA CYS A 344 -5.02 9.99 4.17
C CYS A 344 -5.41 8.53 4.34
N GLU A 345 -4.98 7.93 5.43
CA GLU A 345 -5.10 6.49 5.63
C GLU A 345 -5.34 6.18 7.10
N THR A 346 -6.38 5.40 7.37
CA THR A 346 -6.74 4.96 8.71
C THR A 346 -6.34 3.51 8.90
N ILE A 347 -5.49 3.25 9.88
CA ILE A 347 -4.99 1.92 10.24
C ILE A 347 -5.59 1.54 11.58
N HIS A 348 -6.42 0.50 11.59
CA HIS A 348 -6.92 -0.09 12.83
C HIS A 348 -5.95 -1.15 13.34
N LEU A 349 -5.58 -1.08 14.60
CA LEU A 349 -4.76 -2.07 15.28
C LEU A 349 -5.66 -3.11 15.96
N GLU A 350 -5.12 -4.32 16.18
CA GLU A 350 -5.87 -5.42 16.81
C GLU A 350 -6.37 -5.10 18.22
N GLY A 351 -5.78 -4.12 18.90
CA GLY A 351 -6.21 -3.66 20.22
C GLY A 351 -7.30 -2.59 20.20
N GLY A 352 -7.95 -2.34 19.04
CA GLY A 352 -8.98 -1.32 18.87
C GLY A 352 -8.44 0.10 18.69
N GLN A 353 -7.11 0.27 18.67
CA GLN A 353 -6.52 1.59 18.46
C GLN A 353 -6.50 1.94 16.99
N THR A 354 -6.65 3.22 16.68
CA THR A 354 -6.71 3.72 15.31
C THR A 354 -5.57 4.71 15.09
N LEU A 355 -4.84 4.54 14.00
CA LEU A 355 -3.84 5.50 13.54
C LEU A 355 -4.35 6.16 12.28
N CYS A 356 -4.33 7.48 12.22
CA CYS A 356 -4.55 8.23 11.00
C CYS A 356 -3.21 8.74 10.48
N LEU A 357 -2.85 8.32 9.28
CA LEU A 357 -1.66 8.72 8.55
C LEU A 357 -2.08 9.68 7.44
N THR A 358 -1.57 10.89 7.45
CA THR A 358 -1.85 11.87 6.41
C THR A 358 -0.58 12.44 5.84
N THR A 359 -0.38 12.34 4.53
CA THR A 359 0.67 13.10 3.86
C THR A 359 0.15 14.48 3.50
N ILE A 360 0.95 15.49 3.80
CA ILE A 360 0.75 16.87 3.38
C ILE A 360 1.81 17.16 2.33
N TYR A 361 1.39 17.38 1.08
CA TYR A 361 2.25 17.80 -0.02
C TYR A 361 2.20 19.32 -0.18
N ASP A 362 2.87 20.03 0.73
CA ASP A 362 3.16 21.46 0.60
C ASP A 362 4.62 21.69 0.14
N ALA A 363 5.18 22.88 0.34
CA ALA A 363 6.58 23.17 0.01
C ALA A 363 7.60 22.31 0.78
N SER A 364 7.17 21.64 1.85
CA SER A 364 7.97 20.72 2.68
C SER A 364 7.13 19.49 3.00
N PRO A 365 7.07 18.52 2.06
CA PRO A 365 6.26 17.32 2.20
C PRO A 365 6.49 16.67 3.56
N ARG A 366 5.40 16.29 4.22
CA ARG A 366 5.43 15.74 5.58
C ARG A 366 4.34 14.70 5.77
N ILE A 367 4.60 13.75 6.64
CA ILE A 367 3.62 12.79 7.15
C ILE A 367 3.18 13.28 8.52
N HIS A 368 1.90 13.55 8.66
CA HIS A 368 1.22 13.70 9.93
C HIS A 368 0.68 12.35 10.36
N LEU A 369 0.97 11.94 11.58
CA LEU A 369 0.44 10.75 12.20
C LEU A 369 -0.32 11.18 13.45
N ALA A 370 -1.59 10.80 13.53
CA ALA A 370 -2.40 10.96 14.71
C ALA A 370 -2.83 9.58 15.23
N TYR A 371 -2.74 9.37 16.53
CA TYR A 371 -3.12 8.12 17.17
C TYR A 371 -4.28 8.33 18.12
N PHE A 372 -5.20 7.39 18.07
CA PHE A 372 -6.40 7.33 18.89
C PHE A 372 -6.43 5.97 19.54
N ALA A 373 -6.26 5.92 20.85
CA ALA A 373 -6.71 4.76 21.59
C ALA A 373 -8.21 4.95 21.82
N GLU A 374 -9.05 4.04 21.31
CA GLU A 374 -10.36 3.89 21.93
C GLU A 374 -10.12 3.68 23.43
N PRO A 375 -10.81 4.42 24.32
CA PRO A 375 -10.84 4.03 25.70
C PRO A 375 -11.45 2.63 25.69
N VAL A 376 -10.62 1.59 25.85
CA VAL A 376 -11.08 0.23 26.05
C VAL A 376 -12.03 0.37 27.21
N ALA A 377 -13.35 0.34 26.94
CA ALA A 377 -14.36 0.51 27.96
C ALA A 377 -13.97 -0.46 29.04
N ALA A 378 -13.51 0.07 30.19
CA ALA A 378 -12.96 -0.76 31.25
C ALA A 378 -13.98 -1.88 31.41
N PRO A 379 -13.58 -3.16 31.21
CA PRO A 379 -14.56 -4.25 31.10
C PRO A 379 -15.45 -4.06 32.31
N VAL A 380 -16.72 -3.69 32.08
CA VAL A 380 -17.59 -3.25 33.17
C VAL A 380 -17.50 -4.37 34.17
N VAL A 381 -16.78 -4.12 35.26
CA VAL A 381 -16.57 -5.13 36.28
C VAL A 381 -17.95 -5.24 36.86
N ALA A 382 -18.66 -6.27 36.40
CA ALA A 382 -20.05 -6.52 36.73
C ALA A 382 -20.14 -7.01 38.19
N ASP A 383 -19.43 -6.36 39.12
CA ASP A 383 -19.40 -6.66 40.55
C ASP A 383 -20.68 -6.23 41.27
N ASP A 384 -21.51 -5.39 40.63
CA ASP A 384 -22.83 -5.01 41.16
C ASP A 384 -24.03 -5.60 40.39
N LEU A 385 -23.80 -6.51 39.43
CA LEU A 385 -24.91 -7.23 38.80
C LEU A 385 -25.24 -8.50 39.62
N PRO A 386 -26.51 -8.70 40.02
CA PRO A 386 -26.93 -9.87 40.77
C PRO A 386 -26.46 -11.17 40.12
N TRP A 387 -26.07 -12.15 40.95
CA TRP A 387 -25.49 -13.43 40.54
C TRP A 387 -26.24 -14.17 39.42
N TRP A 388 -27.54 -13.94 39.25
CA TRP A 388 -28.36 -14.51 38.17
C TRP A 388 -28.05 -13.94 36.77
N ARG A 389 -27.28 -12.86 36.64
CA ARG A 389 -26.78 -12.33 35.35
C ARG A 389 -25.36 -12.77 35.00
N ARG A 390 -24.65 -13.48 35.89
CA ARG A 390 -23.31 -14.05 35.60
C ARG A 390 -23.47 -15.48 35.05
N ARG A 391 -23.31 -15.61 33.72
CA ARG A 391 -23.28 -16.84 32.89
C ARG A 391 -24.62 -17.45 32.48
N VAL A 392 -24.97 -17.25 31.21
CA VAL A 392 -25.36 -18.36 30.33
C VAL A 392 -24.53 -18.24 29.05
N SER A 393 -23.38 -18.93 28.99
CA SER A 393 -22.75 -19.25 27.71
C SER A 393 -23.54 -20.41 27.08
N LEU A 394 -24.29 -20.12 26.02
CA LEU A 394 -25.11 -21.07 25.26
C LEU A 394 -24.23 -22.02 24.43
N SER A 395 -23.57 -22.99 25.05
CA SER A 395 -22.89 -24.10 24.35
C SER A 395 -23.30 -25.51 24.81
N TRP A 396 -24.38 -25.64 25.60
CA TRP A 396 -24.83 -26.93 26.16
C TRP A 396 -26.25 -27.38 25.75
N TRP A 397 -26.97 -26.68 24.87
CA TRP A 397 -28.37 -27.02 24.53
C TRP A 397 -28.57 -27.87 23.25
N ALA A 398 -27.52 -28.53 22.75
CA ALA A 398 -27.62 -29.35 21.55
C ALA A 398 -28.42 -30.67 21.66
N PRO A 399 -28.90 -31.19 22.81
CA PRO A 399 -29.71 -32.42 22.80
C PRO A 399 -31.20 -32.28 23.20
N LEU A 400 -31.78 -31.07 23.30
CA LEU A 400 -33.18 -30.90 23.74
C LEU A 400 -34.16 -30.34 22.69
N ALA A 401 -33.82 -30.40 21.40
CA ALA A 401 -34.73 -30.02 20.31
C ALA A 401 -35.82 -31.08 19.99
N GLY A 402 -35.93 -32.15 20.78
CA GLY A 402 -36.86 -33.26 20.53
C GLY A 402 -38.18 -33.24 21.33
N PHE A 403 -38.41 -32.27 22.23
CA PHE A 403 -39.48 -32.41 23.25
C PHE A 403 -40.55 -31.31 23.29
N ALA A 404 -40.68 -30.50 22.24
CA ALA A 404 -41.69 -29.43 22.19
C ALA A 404 -42.62 -29.54 20.97
N MET A 405 -43.20 -30.72 20.75
CA MET A 405 -44.48 -30.84 20.06
C MET A 405 -45.52 -31.27 21.09
N LEU A 406 -46.19 -30.31 21.75
CA LEU A 406 -47.51 -30.41 22.39
C LEU A 406 -47.71 -29.19 23.32
N PHE A 407 -48.19 -28.08 22.76
CA PHE A 407 -49.33 -27.28 23.26
C PHE A 407 -49.39 -25.91 22.57
N PRO A 408 -50.54 -25.51 22.00
CA PRO A 408 -50.74 -24.17 21.47
C PRO A 408 -51.45 -23.23 22.46
N ALA A 409 -51.12 -21.94 22.29
CA ALA A 409 -51.94 -20.74 22.52
C ALA A 409 -51.93 -19.99 23.87
N LEU A 410 -51.74 -18.66 23.71
CA LEU A 410 -52.34 -17.51 24.44
C LEU A 410 -51.70 -17.02 25.77
N LEU A 411 -50.90 -15.94 25.72
CA LEU A 411 -51.33 -14.54 26.01
C LEU A 411 -50.16 -13.51 26.06
N LEU A 412 -50.38 -12.41 25.34
CA LEU A 412 -49.90 -11.00 25.43
C LEU A 412 -48.84 -10.60 26.49
N VAL A 413 -47.77 -9.90 26.05
CA VAL A 413 -47.49 -8.45 26.25
C VAL A 413 -46.31 -8.03 25.33
N PRO A 414 -46.37 -6.86 24.65
CA PRO A 414 -45.27 -6.32 23.85
C PRO A 414 -44.39 -5.39 24.70
N MET A 415 -43.07 -5.51 24.61
CA MET A 415 -42.12 -4.39 24.73
C MET A 415 -40.69 -4.89 24.48
N PHE A 416 -39.85 -3.99 23.97
CA PHE A 416 -38.44 -4.16 23.55
C PHE A 416 -38.23 -4.63 22.11
N ARG A 417 -38.30 -3.66 21.18
CA ARG A 417 -37.43 -3.65 20.00
C ARG A 417 -36.02 -3.27 20.48
N PRO A 418 -34.97 -4.05 20.20
CA PRO A 418 -33.62 -3.55 20.33
C PRO A 418 -33.39 -2.48 19.24
N LEU A 419 -32.83 -1.34 19.66
CA LEU A 419 -32.24 -0.35 18.74
C LEU A 419 -31.07 -1.03 18.02
N SER A 420 -31.34 -1.51 16.82
CA SER A 420 -30.31 -1.84 15.85
C SER A 420 -29.70 -0.51 15.39
N ILE A 421 -28.47 -0.23 15.81
CA ILE A 421 -27.60 0.71 15.09
C ILE A 421 -27.35 0.04 13.74
N LYS A 422 -28.15 0.40 12.73
CA LYS A 422 -27.83 0.08 11.35
C LYS A 422 -26.54 0.84 11.03
N ARG A 423 -25.46 0.12 10.71
CA ARG A 423 -24.38 0.69 9.90
C ARG A 423 -25.05 1.23 8.63
N SER A 424 -25.09 2.55 8.52
CA SER A 424 -25.56 3.27 7.35
C SER A 424 -24.61 2.97 6.20
N ALA A 425 -24.99 2.04 5.32
CA ALA A 425 -24.26 1.75 4.08
C ALA A 425 -24.48 2.81 2.99
N ASP A 426 -25.25 3.87 3.28
CA ASP A 426 -25.51 4.97 2.36
C ASP A 426 -24.58 6.15 2.66
N VAL A 427 -23.31 6.01 2.28
CA VAL A 427 -22.43 7.18 2.12
C VAL A 427 -22.80 7.83 0.79
N PRO A 428 -23.30 9.09 0.76
CA PRO A 428 -23.66 9.74 -0.50
C PRO A 428 -22.40 9.91 -1.38
N PRO A 429 -22.52 9.72 -2.71
CA PRO A 429 -21.39 9.88 -3.63
C PRO A 429 -20.85 11.32 -3.53
N GLN A 430 -19.53 11.45 -3.32
CA GLN A 430 -18.89 12.76 -3.18
C GLN A 430 -18.76 13.49 -4.52
N HIS A 431 -18.99 14.79 -4.50
CA HIS A 431 -18.78 15.71 -5.63
C HIS A 431 -17.30 16.02 -5.85
N GLN A 432 -16.91 16.16 -7.12
CA GLN A 432 -15.57 16.58 -7.54
C GLN A 432 -15.23 17.97 -6.97
N PRO A 433 -13.95 18.22 -6.59
CA PRO A 433 -13.54 19.53 -6.07
C PRO A 433 -13.74 20.62 -7.13
N ARG A 434 -14.45 21.71 -6.76
CA ARG A 434 -14.54 22.92 -7.61
C ARG A 434 -13.20 23.69 -7.60
N PRO A 435 -12.85 24.38 -8.70
CA PRO A 435 -11.64 25.19 -8.78
C PRO A 435 -11.68 26.34 -7.77
N GLY A 436 -10.67 26.44 -6.90
CA GLY A 436 -10.46 27.57 -5.97
C GLY A 436 -10.19 27.22 -4.51
N MET A 437 -10.39 25.98 -4.06
CA MET A 437 -9.89 25.53 -2.76
C MET A 437 -8.45 25.07 -2.88
N GLU A 438 -7.59 25.52 -1.97
CA GLU A 438 -6.23 24.99 -1.88
C GLU A 438 -6.28 23.50 -1.52
N PRO A 439 -5.62 22.60 -2.27
CA PRO A 439 -5.61 21.17 -2.02
C PRO A 439 -5.21 20.80 -0.58
N HIS A 440 -4.34 21.61 0.02
CA HIS A 440 -3.90 21.45 1.41
C HIS A 440 -5.04 21.58 2.43
N ASN A 441 -5.96 22.53 2.23
CA ASN A 441 -7.08 22.74 3.15
C ASN A 441 -8.08 21.59 3.07
N LEU A 442 -8.32 21.06 1.87
CA LEU A 442 -9.20 19.90 1.68
C LEU A 442 -8.60 18.64 2.34
N ALA A 443 -7.30 18.42 2.14
CA ALA A 443 -6.56 17.33 2.79
C ALA A 443 -6.71 17.39 4.32
N MET A 444 -6.40 18.54 4.91
CA MET A 444 -6.44 18.74 6.35
C MET A 444 -7.86 18.65 6.91
N ALA A 445 -8.86 19.13 6.16
CA ALA A 445 -10.27 18.94 6.52
C ALA A 445 -10.66 17.46 6.58
N GLU A 446 -10.18 16.63 5.65
CA GLU A 446 -10.42 15.19 5.67
C GLU A 446 -9.75 14.52 6.88
N VAL A 447 -8.52 14.91 7.24
CA VAL A 447 -7.86 14.41 8.47
C VAL A 447 -8.69 14.70 9.70
N LEU A 448 -9.13 15.95 9.84
CA LEU A 448 -9.94 16.39 10.97
C LEU A 448 -11.30 15.69 10.98
N PHE A 449 -11.88 15.44 9.79
CA PHE A 449 -13.12 14.67 9.66
C PHE A 449 -12.96 13.22 10.12
N GLN A 450 -11.95 12.51 9.62
CA GLN A 450 -11.64 11.12 10.01
C GLN A 450 -11.30 11.01 11.50
N ARG A 451 -10.54 11.99 12.02
CA ARG A 451 -10.23 12.11 13.44
C ARG A 451 -11.49 12.30 14.28
N ALA A 452 -12.39 13.18 13.85
CA ALA A 452 -13.65 13.41 14.53
C ALA A 452 -14.56 12.17 14.53
N GLN A 453 -14.55 11.36 13.46
CA GLN A 453 -15.25 10.08 13.43
C GLN A 453 -14.71 9.13 14.51
N ALA A 454 -13.40 8.96 14.59
CA ALA A 454 -12.77 8.12 15.60
C ALA A 454 -13.05 8.62 17.03
N LEU A 455 -13.01 9.93 17.27
CA LEU A 455 -13.33 10.53 18.58
C LEU A 455 -14.81 10.35 18.96
N ALA A 456 -15.71 10.50 17.99
CA ALA A 456 -17.14 10.25 18.19
C ALA A 456 -17.42 8.79 18.56
N GLU A 457 -16.81 7.83 17.87
CA GLU A 457 -16.94 6.40 18.17
C GLU A 457 -16.38 6.05 19.55
N ALA A 458 -15.29 6.72 19.96
CA ALA A 458 -14.72 6.63 21.30
C ALA A 458 -15.57 7.30 22.41
N GLY A 459 -16.63 8.03 22.04
CA GLY A 459 -17.52 8.74 22.97
C GLY A 459 -17.04 10.13 23.39
N ASP A 460 -15.94 10.64 22.83
CA ASP A 460 -15.46 12.02 23.08
C ASP A 460 -16.09 13.00 22.10
N HIS A 461 -17.39 13.26 22.31
CA HIS A 461 -18.19 14.08 21.39
C HIS A 461 -17.73 15.55 21.34
N GLN A 462 -17.14 16.07 22.42
CA GLN A 462 -16.70 17.46 22.48
C GLN A 462 -15.47 17.67 21.59
N ALA A 463 -14.44 16.83 21.73
CA ALA A 463 -13.26 16.89 20.88
C ALA A 463 -13.62 16.64 19.40
N ALA A 464 -14.53 15.70 19.13
CA ALA A 464 -15.04 15.46 17.78
C ALA A 464 -15.72 16.70 17.17
N LEU A 465 -16.51 17.44 17.95
CA LEU A 465 -17.14 18.69 17.49
C LEU A 465 -16.12 19.79 17.17
N GLU A 466 -15.08 19.95 18.00
CA GLU A 466 -14.00 20.92 17.75
C GLU A 466 -13.28 20.63 16.43
N ASP A 467 -13.00 19.36 16.17
CA ASP A 467 -12.36 18.91 14.92
C ASP A 467 -13.26 19.12 13.71
N LEU A 468 -14.54 18.81 13.82
CA LEU A 468 -15.50 19.05 12.74
C LEU A 468 -15.70 20.53 12.45
N GLU A 469 -15.65 21.39 13.47
CA GLU A 469 -15.67 22.83 13.27
C GLU A 469 -14.40 23.32 12.56
N ALA A 470 -13.23 22.81 12.95
CA ALA A 470 -11.97 23.12 12.27
C ALA A 470 -11.98 22.61 10.81
N ALA A 471 -12.44 21.38 10.58
CA ALA A 471 -12.61 20.79 9.25
C ALA A 471 -13.56 21.63 8.39
N ARG A 472 -14.68 22.10 8.96
CA ARG A 472 -15.65 22.97 8.28
C ARG A 472 -15.05 24.32 7.91
N ARG A 473 -14.16 24.91 8.72
CA ARG A 473 -13.49 26.17 8.37
C ARG A 473 -12.58 25.99 7.15
N LEU A 474 -11.94 24.84 7.03
CA LEU A 474 -11.06 24.49 5.91
C LEU A 474 -11.83 24.07 4.66
N ALA A 475 -12.91 23.31 4.82
CA ALA A 475 -13.79 22.84 3.74
C ALA A 475 -15.28 23.06 4.08
N PRO A 476 -15.81 24.29 3.94
CA PRO A 476 -17.17 24.64 4.38
C PRO A 476 -18.29 23.86 3.70
N ARG A 477 -18.02 23.29 2.52
CA ARG A 477 -18.98 22.55 1.70
C ARG A 477 -18.85 21.03 1.83
N HIS A 478 -18.03 20.54 2.76
CA HIS A 478 -17.79 19.11 2.91
C HIS A 478 -19.01 18.41 3.52
N LEU A 479 -19.77 17.66 2.72
CA LEU A 479 -21.04 17.05 3.14
C LEU A 479 -20.88 16.05 4.29
N GLY A 480 -19.77 15.29 4.33
CA GLY A 480 -19.45 14.35 5.43
C GLY A 480 -19.32 15.07 6.77
N VAL A 481 -18.43 16.07 6.86
CA VAL A 481 -18.29 16.98 8.01
C VAL A 481 -19.63 17.55 8.45
N LEU A 482 -20.43 18.13 7.54
CA LEU A 482 -21.74 18.70 7.90
C LEU A 482 -22.73 17.65 8.44
N ALA A 483 -22.72 16.45 7.87
CA ALA A 483 -23.57 15.35 8.30
C ALA A 483 -23.22 14.83 9.70
N LEU A 484 -21.92 14.59 9.95
CA LEU A 484 -21.47 14.11 11.27
C LEU A 484 -21.64 15.20 12.33
N LEU A 485 -21.31 16.45 12.00
CA LEU A 485 -21.46 17.58 12.91
C LEU A 485 -22.94 17.80 13.27
N SER A 486 -23.86 17.69 12.31
CA SER A 486 -25.30 17.69 12.61
C SER A 486 -25.71 16.56 13.55
N THR A 487 -25.22 15.34 13.33
CA THR A 487 -25.52 14.16 14.16
C THR A 487 -25.04 14.34 15.60
N LEU A 488 -23.77 14.71 15.79
CA LEU A 488 -23.19 14.91 17.12
C LEU A 488 -23.84 16.08 17.89
N LEU A 489 -24.23 17.15 17.18
CA LEU A 489 -25.00 18.25 17.79
C LEU A 489 -26.39 17.80 18.26
N LYS A 490 -27.05 16.83 17.59
CA LYS A 490 -28.31 16.24 18.11
C LYS A 490 -28.07 15.46 19.39
N GLU A 491 -27.01 14.66 19.41
CA GLU A 491 -26.67 13.79 20.54
C GLU A 491 -26.25 14.58 21.78
N THR A 492 -25.59 15.73 21.59
CA THR A 492 -25.18 16.65 22.67
C THR A 492 -26.28 17.63 23.09
N GLY A 493 -27.44 17.63 22.42
CA GLY A 493 -28.60 18.46 22.77
C GLY A 493 -28.63 19.85 22.11
N GLU A 494 -27.68 20.18 21.23
CA GLU A 494 -27.60 21.43 20.47
C GLU A 494 -28.50 21.41 19.20
N LEU A 495 -29.81 21.19 19.41
CA LEU A 495 -30.79 20.95 18.35
C LEU A 495 -30.89 22.08 17.32
N GLU A 496 -30.74 23.34 17.73
CA GLU A 496 -30.82 24.49 16.82
C GLU A 496 -29.65 24.53 15.84
N LYS A 497 -28.41 24.36 16.35
CA LYS A 497 -27.22 24.29 15.49
C LYS A 497 -27.29 23.08 14.57
N SER A 498 -27.75 21.93 15.07
CA SER A 498 -27.94 20.74 14.24
C SER A 498 -28.88 21.01 13.06
N ARG A 499 -30.06 21.62 13.30
CA ARG A 499 -31.01 21.97 12.22
C ARG A 499 -30.40 22.89 11.18
N PHE A 500 -29.59 23.86 11.61
CA PHE A 500 -28.86 24.74 10.71
C PHE A 500 -27.94 23.94 9.78
N TYR A 501 -27.14 23.01 10.30
CA TYR A 501 -26.23 22.23 9.47
C TYR A 501 -26.94 21.19 8.57
N ASP A 502 -28.05 20.62 9.01
CA ASP A 502 -28.92 19.79 8.16
C ASP A 502 -29.44 20.59 6.95
N GLU A 503 -29.86 21.84 7.17
CA GLU A 503 -30.35 22.73 6.11
C GLU A 503 -29.25 23.12 5.14
N VAL A 504 -28.07 23.52 5.64
CA VAL A 504 -26.91 23.83 4.80
C VAL A 504 -26.49 22.61 3.96
N ARG A 505 -26.46 21.42 4.56
CA ARG A 505 -26.15 20.17 3.84
C ARG A 505 -27.16 19.89 2.75
N ARG A 506 -28.47 20.10 3.00
CA ARG A 506 -29.53 19.91 2.02
C ARG A 506 -29.36 20.85 0.83
N GLN A 507 -29.14 22.13 1.08
CA GLN A 507 -28.90 23.13 0.03
C GLN A 507 -27.68 22.78 -0.82
N LEU A 508 -26.58 22.35 -0.19
CA LEU A 508 -25.37 21.94 -0.90
C LEU A 508 -25.51 20.64 -1.70
N ALA A 509 -26.45 19.76 -1.34
CA ALA A 509 -26.74 18.54 -2.08
C ALA A 509 -27.68 18.77 -3.27
N GLU A 510 -28.40 19.91 -3.28
CA GLU A 510 -29.25 20.35 -4.40
C GLU A 510 -28.45 21.15 -5.46
N GLU A 511 -27.32 21.75 -5.08
CA GLU A 511 -26.35 22.44 -5.95
C GLU A 511 -25.37 21.49 -6.66
#